data_AF-A0A5C7AXW4-F1
#
_entry.id   AF-A0A5C7AXW4-F1
#
_cell.length_a   1.000
_cell.length_b   1.000
_cell.length_c   1.000
_cell.angle_alpha   90.00
_cell.angle_beta   90.00
_cell.angle_gamma   90.00
#
_symmetry.space_group_name_H-M   'P 1'
#
loop_
_entity.id
_entity.type
_entity.pdbx_description
1 polymer ?
#
loop_
_entity_poly.entity_id
_entity_poly.type
_entity_poly.pdbx_seq_one_letter_code
_entity_poly.pdbx_strand_id
1 'polypeptide(L)'
;MRKTTLFFALILLNTLIFSCSSDDSIESQEPEPTENKLVRTEQISENIKVEYDYNDEDLLSSATGTLPNLLWVADYTYNSEGWLIVRDFQETGASTFSDSYIFEYNPSGLLTSYSSNTENVNLVYNDNIVNLTGTIEGNSNSEVELELNNLGLVVKLTTSNYYTNFEYSSNGNITNAKSYDNTDNLLIEYTINYDNKINPFYGQLKSIYIERFIEFFLEYVQVFIGSSFEGYSFPFLKNNITSISRAGGGITTYNYTYDIENHPISVFEDTSGNTSSTNNIEYY
;
A
#
# COMPACT_ATOMS: atom_id res chain seq x y z
N MET A 1 -41.99 -48.25 6.17
CA MET A 1 -40.98 -48.28 5.09
C MET A 1 -41.46 -47.36 3.97
N ARG A 2 -40.71 -46.26 3.69
CA ARG A 2 -40.89 -45.24 2.61
C ARG A 2 -42.18 -44.39 2.66
N LYS A 3 -42.23 -43.09 2.36
CA LYS A 3 -41.27 -42.03 2.00
C LYS A 3 -42.04 -40.68 2.11
N THR A 4 -41.39 -39.63 2.63
CA THR A 4 -41.46 -38.18 2.27
C THR A 4 -42.67 -37.64 1.48
N THR A 5 -43.26 -36.51 1.89
CA THR A 5 -42.96 -35.15 1.33
C THR A 5 -43.71 -34.01 2.06
N LEU A 6 -43.02 -32.87 2.20
CA LEU A 6 -43.46 -31.53 2.62
C LEU A 6 -44.65 -31.00 1.80
N PHE A 7 -45.49 -30.12 2.37
CA PHE A 7 -45.54 -28.68 1.99
C PHE A 7 -46.46 -27.83 2.89
N PHE A 8 -46.05 -26.56 2.99
CA PHE A 8 -46.50 -25.39 3.74
C PHE A 8 -48.01 -25.06 3.79
N ALA A 9 -48.45 -24.46 4.91
CA ALA A 9 -49.44 -23.37 4.90
C ALA A 9 -49.41 -22.52 6.20
N LEU A 10 -49.10 -21.22 6.00
CA LEU A 10 -49.51 -20.04 6.78
C LEU A 10 -49.16 -19.92 8.27
N ILE A 11 -48.12 -19.12 8.56
CA ILE A 11 -48.18 -18.11 9.63
C ILE A 11 -47.86 -16.76 9.00
N LEU A 12 -48.89 -15.95 8.77
CA LEU A 12 -48.81 -14.51 8.55
C LEU A 12 -48.42 -13.85 9.89
N LEU A 13 -47.33 -13.07 9.92
CA LEU A 13 -47.29 -11.63 9.67
C LEU A 13 -47.53 -10.81 10.94
N ASN A 14 -46.42 -10.36 11.54
CA ASN A 14 -46.24 -9.18 12.39
C ASN A 14 -44.77 -9.29 12.84
N THR A 15 -43.80 -8.66 12.21
CA THR A 15 -43.53 -7.23 12.33
C THR A 15 -42.66 -6.76 11.16
N LEU A 16 -43.19 -5.92 10.28
CA LEU A 16 -42.36 -5.04 9.45
C LEU A 16 -42.35 -3.68 10.12
N ILE A 17 -41.23 -3.38 10.75
CA ILE A 17 -40.89 -2.05 11.26
C ILE A 17 -40.55 -1.24 10.02
N PHE A 18 -41.35 -0.22 9.72
CA PHE A 18 -40.94 0.86 8.82
C PHE A 18 -39.77 1.58 9.48
N SER A 19 -38.59 1.49 8.88
CA SER A 19 -37.56 2.51 9.01
C SER A 19 -37.32 3.08 7.62
N CYS A 20 -37.98 4.20 7.33
CA CYS A 20 -37.53 5.13 6.32
C CYS A 20 -36.30 5.85 6.90
N SER A 21 -35.12 5.44 6.46
CA SER A 21 -33.98 6.33 6.34
C SER A 21 -33.70 6.48 4.85
N SER A 22 -34.36 7.46 4.24
CA SER A 22 -33.99 7.96 2.93
C SER A 22 -32.87 8.97 3.12
N ASP A 23 -31.67 8.59 2.73
CA ASP A 23 -30.73 9.39 1.94
C ASP A 23 -29.43 8.59 1.74
N ASP A 24 -29.55 7.43 1.09
CA ASP A 24 -28.40 6.86 0.40
C ASP A 24 -28.44 7.46 -1.01
N SER A 25 -27.76 8.58 -1.21
CA SER A 25 -27.27 8.90 -2.54
C SER A 25 -26.37 7.73 -2.94
N ILE A 26 -26.89 6.86 -3.80
CA ILE A 26 -26.08 5.92 -4.57
C ILE A 26 -25.16 6.82 -5.40
N GLU A 27 -23.99 7.17 -4.86
CA GLU A 27 -22.85 7.46 -5.71
C GLU A 27 -22.78 6.26 -6.66
N SER A 28 -22.95 6.54 -7.95
CA SER A 28 -22.73 5.53 -8.97
C SER A 28 -21.29 5.07 -8.81
N GLN A 29 -21.08 3.96 -8.11
CA GLN A 29 -19.83 3.24 -8.18
C GLN A 29 -19.69 2.88 -9.65
N GLU A 30 -18.81 3.59 -10.34
CA GLU A 30 -18.36 3.14 -11.65
C GLU A 30 -17.86 1.71 -11.48
N PRO A 31 -18.22 0.80 -12.40
CA PRO A 31 -17.88 -0.59 -12.25
C PRO A 31 -16.37 -0.74 -12.11
N GLU A 32 -15.96 -1.51 -11.10
CA GLU A 32 -14.58 -1.98 -10.96
C GLU A 32 -14.13 -2.60 -12.29
N PRO A 33 -12.86 -2.40 -12.70
CA PRO A 33 -12.36 -2.98 -13.94
C PRO A 33 -12.60 -4.49 -13.98
N THR A 34 -12.97 -4.97 -15.17
CA THR A 34 -13.41 -6.36 -15.38
C THR A 34 -12.29 -7.39 -15.26
N GLU A 35 -11.04 -6.97 -15.41
CA GLU A 35 -9.82 -7.79 -15.27
C GLU A 35 -8.70 -6.92 -14.68
N ASN A 36 -7.88 -7.49 -13.78
CA ASN A 36 -6.67 -6.81 -13.32
C ASN A 36 -5.62 -6.86 -14.43
N LYS A 37 -5.24 -5.69 -14.96
CA LYS A 37 -4.11 -5.59 -15.89
C LYS A 37 -2.80 -5.38 -15.15
N LEU A 38 -1.78 -6.16 -15.51
CA LEU A 38 -0.43 -6.01 -14.98
C LEU A 38 0.27 -4.83 -15.67
N VAL A 39 0.83 -3.93 -14.87
CA VAL A 39 1.58 -2.77 -15.38
C VAL A 39 2.90 -3.27 -15.94
N ARG A 40 3.17 -2.98 -17.21
CA ARG A 40 4.43 -3.29 -17.88
C ARG A 40 5.47 -2.20 -17.68
N THR A 41 5.04 -0.94 -17.74
CA THR A 41 5.98 0.20 -17.71
C THR A 41 5.33 1.43 -17.10
N GLU A 42 6.10 2.14 -16.28
CA GLU A 42 5.88 3.55 -15.93
C GLU A 42 6.96 4.38 -16.64
N GLN A 43 6.59 5.38 -17.44
CA GLN A 43 7.52 6.19 -18.23
C GLN A 43 7.23 7.69 -18.18
N ILE A 44 8.19 8.47 -17.68
CA ILE A 44 8.21 9.94 -17.80
C ILE A 44 8.93 10.37 -19.08
N SER A 45 10.02 9.68 -19.44
CA SER A 45 10.77 9.88 -20.68
C SER A 45 11.58 8.64 -21.04
N GLU A 46 12.20 8.58 -22.23
CA GLU A 46 13.08 7.47 -22.63
C GLU A 46 14.22 7.17 -21.64
N ASN A 47 14.65 8.17 -20.86
CA ASN A 47 15.73 8.03 -19.87
C ASN A 47 15.22 8.01 -18.42
N ILE A 48 13.90 8.03 -18.21
CA ILE A 48 13.23 8.03 -16.90
C ILE A 48 12.02 7.08 -17.01
N LYS A 49 12.24 5.81 -16.69
CA LYS A 49 11.22 4.76 -16.76
C LYS A 49 11.46 3.65 -15.75
N VAL A 50 10.42 2.91 -15.40
CA VAL A 50 10.50 1.62 -14.72
C VAL A 50 9.79 0.58 -15.54
N GLU A 51 10.43 -0.56 -15.75
CA GLU A 51 9.87 -1.73 -16.42
C GLU A 51 9.63 -2.83 -15.38
N TYR A 52 8.51 -3.52 -15.49
CA TYR A 52 8.07 -4.54 -14.54
C TYR A 52 7.82 -5.85 -15.27
N ASP A 53 8.30 -6.95 -14.70
CA ASP A 53 8.03 -8.31 -15.15
C ASP A 53 7.35 -9.11 -14.03
N TYR A 54 6.61 -10.14 -14.43
CA TYR A 54 5.82 -10.98 -13.53
C TYR A 54 6.14 -12.45 -13.77
N ASN A 55 5.92 -13.30 -12.76
CA ASN A 55 6.04 -14.75 -12.89
C ASN A 55 4.75 -15.38 -13.44
N ASP A 56 4.73 -16.71 -13.58
CA ASP A 56 3.56 -17.46 -14.09
C ASP A 56 2.32 -17.42 -13.15
N GLU A 57 2.46 -16.82 -11.96
CA GLU A 57 1.39 -16.61 -10.97
C GLU A 57 0.96 -15.14 -10.89
N ASP A 58 1.36 -14.31 -11.86
CA ASP A 58 1.08 -12.87 -11.92
C ASP A 58 1.65 -12.06 -10.72
N LEU A 59 2.68 -12.58 -10.05
CA LEU A 59 3.41 -11.88 -8.99
C LEU A 59 4.60 -11.11 -9.58
N LEU A 60 4.83 -9.87 -9.12
CA LEU A 60 5.96 -9.05 -9.54
C LEU A 60 7.27 -9.82 -9.33
N SER A 61 8.00 -10.11 -10.40
CA SER A 61 9.22 -10.91 -10.38
C SER A 61 10.49 -10.06 -10.55
N SER A 62 10.40 -8.96 -11.30
CA SER A 62 11.49 -8.00 -11.44
C SER A 62 10.95 -6.59 -11.68
N ALA A 63 11.71 -5.59 -11.22
CA ALA A 63 11.51 -4.19 -11.54
C ALA A 63 12.86 -3.57 -11.95
N THR A 64 12.91 -2.91 -13.10
CA THR A 64 14.11 -2.26 -13.61
C THR A 64 13.86 -0.78 -13.81
N GLY A 65 14.47 0.07 -13.00
CA GLY A 65 14.38 1.52 -13.13
C GLY A 65 15.57 2.12 -13.87
N THR A 66 15.28 2.93 -14.87
CA THR A 66 16.24 3.74 -15.62
C THR A 66 16.05 5.19 -15.26
N LEU A 67 17.09 5.82 -14.73
CA LEU A 67 17.18 7.25 -14.41
C LEU A 67 18.44 7.85 -15.07
N PRO A 68 18.59 9.19 -15.12
CA PRO A 68 19.77 9.81 -15.72
C PRO A 68 21.05 9.41 -14.98
N ASN A 69 21.88 8.59 -15.63
CA ASN A 69 23.14 8.03 -15.10
C ASN A 69 22.98 6.99 -13.98
N LEU A 70 21.79 6.44 -13.79
CA LEU A 70 21.51 5.40 -12.79
C LEU A 70 20.58 4.35 -13.39
N LEU A 71 20.94 3.08 -13.24
CA LEU A 71 20.10 1.93 -13.53
C LEU A 71 20.01 1.12 -12.25
N TRP A 72 18.79 0.82 -11.80
CA TRP A 72 18.56 -0.07 -10.69
C TRP A 72 17.70 -1.26 -11.12
N VAL A 73 17.94 -2.41 -10.49
CA VAL A 73 17.19 -3.66 -10.68
C VAL A 73 16.81 -4.20 -9.32
N ALA A 74 15.55 -4.60 -9.18
CA ALA A 74 15.02 -5.29 -8.01
C ALA A 74 14.41 -6.62 -8.46
N ASP A 75 14.93 -7.75 -7.98
CA ASP A 75 14.42 -9.09 -8.27
C ASP A 75 13.72 -9.68 -7.06
N TYR A 76 12.58 -10.34 -7.29
CA TYR A 76 11.66 -10.80 -6.25
C TYR A 76 11.51 -12.31 -6.31
N THR A 77 11.86 -12.99 -5.22
CA THR A 77 11.73 -14.46 -5.11
C THR A 77 10.66 -14.82 -4.10
N TYR A 78 9.74 -15.70 -4.49
CA TYR A 78 8.63 -16.17 -3.67
C TYR A 78 8.78 -17.64 -3.27
N ASN A 79 8.19 -18.01 -2.14
CA ASN A 79 8.01 -19.41 -1.78
C ASN A 79 6.76 -20.01 -2.46
N SER A 80 6.47 -21.29 -2.22
CA SER A 80 5.30 -21.98 -2.79
C SER A 80 3.94 -21.48 -2.30
N GLU A 81 3.90 -20.66 -1.26
CA GLU A 81 2.68 -20.02 -0.74
C GLU A 81 2.49 -18.60 -1.33
N GLY A 82 3.37 -18.19 -2.24
CA GLY A 82 3.35 -16.85 -2.84
C GLY A 82 3.85 -15.74 -1.92
N TRP A 83 4.57 -16.06 -0.83
CA TRP A 83 5.18 -15.05 0.04
C TRP A 83 6.56 -14.68 -0.47
N LEU A 84 6.84 -13.38 -0.53
CA LEU A 84 8.16 -12.87 -0.91
C LEU A 84 9.18 -13.27 0.17
N ILE A 85 10.20 -14.05 -0.19
CA ILE A 85 11.25 -14.51 0.73
C ILE A 85 12.57 -13.80 0.51
N VAL A 86 12.83 -13.30 -0.70
CA VAL A 86 14.03 -12.53 -1.03
C VAL A 86 13.68 -11.38 -1.98
N ARG A 87 14.22 -10.19 -1.70
CA ARG A 87 14.31 -9.08 -2.65
C ARG A 87 15.79 -8.71 -2.83
N ASP A 88 16.33 -9.02 -3.99
CA ASP A 88 17.68 -8.60 -4.36
C ASP A 88 17.61 -7.25 -5.07
N PHE A 89 18.43 -6.29 -4.64
CA PHE A 89 18.46 -4.95 -5.20
C PHE A 89 19.88 -4.63 -5.66
N GLN A 90 20.01 -4.05 -6.84
CA GLN A 90 21.29 -3.61 -7.38
C GLN A 90 21.14 -2.27 -8.07
N GLU A 91 22.07 -1.35 -7.79
CA GLU A 91 22.24 -0.10 -8.51
C GLU A 91 23.55 -0.09 -9.28
N THR A 92 23.51 0.47 -10.49
CA THR A 92 24.67 0.67 -11.34
C THR A 92 24.65 2.09 -11.90
N GLY A 93 25.82 2.74 -11.95
CA GLY A 93 25.94 4.14 -12.34
C GLY A 93 27.26 4.74 -11.88
N ALA A 94 27.20 5.93 -11.28
CA ALA A 94 28.38 6.58 -10.68
C ALA A 94 28.98 5.81 -9.50
N SER A 95 28.17 5.02 -8.80
CA SER A 95 28.56 4.04 -7.79
C SER A 95 27.77 2.75 -8.01
N THR A 96 28.29 1.64 -7.48
CA THR A 96 27.57 0.37 -7.43
C THR A 96 27.14 0.11 -5.99
N PHE A 97 25.85 -0.13 -5.81
CA PHE A 97 25.28 -0.58 -4.54
C PHE A 97 24.53 -1.89 -4.79
N SER A 98 24.52 -2.77 -3.81
CA SER A 98 23.71 -3.98 -3.86
C SER A 98 23.29 -4.37 -2.45
N ASP A 99 22.06 -4.83 -2.32
CA ASP A 99 21.52 -5.33 -1.06
C ASP A 99 20.61 -6.52 -1.31
N SER A 100 20.43 -7.35 -0.29
CA SER A 100 19.54 -8.51 -0.35
C SER A 100 18.70 -8.52 0.90
N TYR A 101 17.40 -8.32 0.73
CA TYR A 101 16.43 -8.39 1.81
C TYR A 101 15.91 -9.81 1.91
N ILE A 102 16.01 -10.41 3.08
CA ILE A 102 15.50 -11.74 3.39
C ILE A 102 14.32 -11.59 4.33
N PHE A 103 13.22 -12.28 4.04
CA PHE A 103 11.99 -12.24 4.82
C PHE A 103 11.67 -13.63 5.36
N GLU A 104 11.38 -13.74 6.65
CA GLU A 104 10.98 -15.01 7.28
C GLU A 104 9.58 -14.91 7.87
N TYR A 105 8.87 -16.04 7.87
CA TYR A 105 7.47 -16.14 8.24
C TYR A 105 7.24 -17.25 9.25
N ASN A 106 6.24 -17.09 10.11
CA ASN A 106 5.72 -18.20 10.91
C ASN A 106 4.85 -19.15 10.05
N PRO A 107 4.45 -20.33 10.58
CA PRO A 107 3.60 -21.27 9.84
C PRO A 107 2.20 -20.75 9.46
N SER A 108 1.76 -19.61 10.01
CA SER A 108 0.51 -18.94 9.67
C SER A 108 0.68 -17.85 8.62
N GLY A 109 1.90 -17.64 8.11
CA GLY A 109 2.20 -16.64 7.08
C GLY A 109 2.39 -15.22 7.59
N LEU A 110 2.53 -15.03 8.91
CA LEU A 110 2.88 -13.72 9.45
C LEU A 110 4.40 -13.52 9.37
N LEU A 111 4.82 -12.37 8.87
CA LEU A 111 6.23 -11.96 8.82
C LEU A 111 6.81 -11.90 10.24
N THR A 112 7.83 -12.70 10.54
CA THR A 112 8.49 -12.77 11.85
C THR A 112 9.83 -12.08 11.90
N SER A 113 10.49 -11.90 10.75
CA SER A 113 11.75 -11.17 10.66
C SER A 113 11.98 -10.68 9.24
N TYR A 114 12.79 -9.63 9.13
CA TYR A 114 13.43 -9.24 7.87
C TYR A 114 14.83 -8.71 8.13
N SER A 115 15.73 -8.91 7.17
CA SER A 115 17.12 -8.48 7.31
C SER A 115 17.76 -8.14 5.96
N SER A 116 18.70 -7.21 5.99
CA SER A 116 19.51 -6.78 4.85
C SER A 116 20.94 -6.46 5.32
N ASN A 117 21.76 -5.82 4.49
CA ASN A 117 23.08 -5.33 4.91
C ASN A 117 23.00 -4.25 6.00
N THR A 118 21.89 -3.52 6.09
CA THR A 118 21.72 -2.39 7.01
C THR A 118 20.59 -2.57 8.01
N GLU A 119 19.80 -3.64 7.85
CA GLU A 119 18.64 -3.92 8.69
C GLU A 119 18.67 -5.34 9.26
N ASN A 120 18.12 -5.48 10.45
CA ASN A 120 17.91 -6.77 11.08
C ASN A 120 16.82 -6.61 12.12
N VAL A 121 15.60 -7.01 11.75
CA VAL A 121 14.38 -6.70 12.49
C VAL A 121 13.64 -7.98 12.83
N ASN A 122 13.23 -8.10 14.09
CA ASN A 122 12.40 -9.19 14.60
C ASN A 122 11.02 -8.66 14.96
N LEU A 123 9.99 -9.42 14.62
CA LEU A 123 8.59 -9.10 14.85
C LEU A 123 7.96 -10.12 15.80
N VAL A 124 7.32 -9.63 16.87
CA VAL A 124 6.58 -10.45 17.83
C VAL A 124 5.13 -10.00 17.89
N TYR A 125 4.22 -10.92 17.59
CA TYR A 125 2.77 -10.69 17.62
C TYR A 125 2.19 -11.07 18.98
N ASN A 126 1.39 -10.16 19.53
CA ASN A 126 0.54 -10.40 20.70
C ASN A 126 -0.86 -9.88 20.39
N ASP A 127 -1.74 -10.78 19.95
CA ASP A 127 -3.05 -10.45 19.37
C ASP A 127 -2.94 -9.46 18.20
N ASN A 128 -3.48 -8.26 18.34
CA ASN A 128 -3.45 -7.21 17.33
C ASN A 128 -2.25 -6.26 17.47
N ILE A 129 -1.34 -6.51 18.43
CA ILE A 129 -0.13 -5.71 18.62
C ILE A 129 1.07 -6.44 18.02
N VAL A 130 1.89 -5.72 17.26
CA VAL A 130 3.15 -6.19 16.68
C VAL A 130 4.30 -5.37 17.25
N ASN A 131 5.23 -6.02 17.94
CA ASN A 131 6.43 -5.37 18.44
C ASN A 131 7.59 -5.67 17.50
N LEU A 132 8.21 -4.63 16.97
CA LEU A 132 9.39 -4.69 16.11
C LEU A 132 10.61 -4.26 16.92
N THR A 133 11.68 -5.07 16.85
CA THR A 133 12.93 -4.79 17.55
C THR A 133 14.14 -5.09 16.66
N GLY A 134 15.20 -4.31 16.79
CA GLY A 134 16.47 -4.59 16.12
C GLY A 134 17.11 -3.36 15.49
N THR A 135 17.65 -3.52 14.28
CA THR A 135 18.17 -2.42 13.46
C THR A 135 17.16 -2.11 12.37
N ILE A 136 16.48 -0.97 12.49
CA ILE A 136 15.41 -0.52 11.58
C ILE A 136 15.87 0.79 10.94
N GLU A 137 15.86 0.89 9.60
CA GLU A 137 16.35 2.04 8.84
C GLU A 137 17.77 2.48 9.27
N GLY A 138 18.64 1.50 9.54
CA GLY A 138 20.01 1.72 10.02
C GLY A 138 20.14 2.14 11.49
N ASN A 139 19.03 2.36 12.21
CA ASN A 139 19.03 2.72 13.63
C ASN A 139 19.05 1.47 14.52
N SER A 140 20.20 1.21 15.17
CA SER A 140 20.39 0.06 16.06
C SER A 140 19.56 0.18 17.34
N ASN A 141 19.06 -0.95 17.86
CA ASN A 141 18.24 -1.05 19.07
C ASN A 141 16.95 -0.22 19.00
N SER A 142 16.37 -0.13 17.80
CA SER A 142 15.06 0.48 17.61
C SER A 142 13.97 -0.44 18.15
N GLU A 143 12.93 0.17 18.72
CA GLU A 143 11.72 -0.49 19.19
C GLU A 143 10.52 0.30 18.66
N VAL A 144 9.64 -0.41 17.94
CA VAL A 144 8.42 0.14 17.35
C VAL A 144 7.27 -0.80 17.67
N GLU A 145 6.15 -0.26 18.12
CA GLU A 145 4.93 -1.01 18.34
C GLU A 145 3.89 -0.60 17.28
N LEU A 146 3.27 -1.58 16.63
CA LEU A 146 2.17 -1.39 15.70
C LEU A 146 0.88 -1.99 16.27
N GLU A 147 -0.21 -1.25 16.19
CA GLU A 147 -1.56 -1.78 16.42
C GLU A 147 -2.26 -2.04 15.09
N LEU A 148 -2.78 -3.25 14.92
CA LEU A 148 -3.50 -3.68 13.73
C LEU A 148 -5.01 -3.69 13.96
N ASN A 149 -5.77 -3.43 12.89
CA ASN A 149 -7.20 -3.71 12.86
C ASN A 149 -7.49 -5.19 12.49
N ASN A 150 -8.76 -5.55 12.43
CA ASN A 150 -9.21 -6.90 12.08
C ASN A 150 -8.93 -7.32 10.62
N LEU A 151 -8.53 -6.39 9.76
CA LEU A 151 -8.06 -6.65 8.39
C LEU A 151 -6.53 -6.76 8.30
N GLY A 152 -5.82 -6.62 9.43
CA GLY A 152 -4.36 -6.62 9.49
C GLY A 152 -3.70 -5.30 9.07
N LEU A 153 -4.47 -4.21 8.93
CA LEU A 153 -3.92 -2.88 8.58
C LEU A 153 -3.47 -2.14 9.85
N VAL A 154 -2.34 -1.43 9.76
CA VAL A 154 -1.78 -0.66 10.87
C VAL A 154 -2.62 0.59 11.16
N VAL A 155 -3.28 0.62 12.31
CA VAL A 155 -4.07 1.79 12.77
C VAL A 155 -3.29 2.69 13.72
N LYS A 156 -2.20 2.20 14.30
CA LYS A 156 -1.30 2.99 15.14
C LYS A 156 0.14 2.51 15.01
N LEU A 157 1.07 3.45 14.91
CA LEU A 157 2.51 3.23 15.01
C LEU A 157 3.03 4.03 16.22
N THR A 158 3.73 3.38 17.14
CA THR A 158 4.29 4.00 18.34
C THR A 158 5.81 3.81 18.37
N THR A 159 6.53 4.90 18.61
CA THR A 159 7.99 4.90 18.84
C THR A 159 8.30 5.42 20.24
N SER A 160 9.57 5.50 20.60
CA SER A 160 10.01 6.08 21.88
C SER A 160 9.67 7.57 22.04
N ASN A 161 9.46 8.31 20.94
CA ASN A 161 9.33 9.78 20.98
C ASN A 161 7.95 10.30 20.56
N TYR A 162 7.21 9.53 19.77
CA TYR A 162 5.96 9.96 19.16
C TYR A 162 5.11 8.73 18.77
N TYR A 163 3.83 8.95 18.51
CA TYR A 163 2.97 7.96 17.87
C TYR A 163 2.17 8.56 16.71
N THR A 164 1.80 7.75 15.73
CA THR A 164 0.95 8.12 14.59
C THR A 164 -0.27 7.24 14.55
N ASN A 165 -1.46 7.85 14.46
CA ASN A 165 -2.72 7.16 14.23
C ASN A 165 -3.10 7.25 12.74
N PHE A 166 -3.62 6.15 12.19
CA PHE A 166 -4.04 6.04 10.80
C PHE A 166 -5.53 5.75 10.72
N GLU A 167 -6.25 6.54 9.92
CA GLU A 167 -7.67 6.35 9.66
C GLU A 167 -7.87 5.81 8.24
N TYR A 168 -8.77 4.85 8.09
CA TYR A 168 -9.02 4.18 6.82
C TYR A 168 -10.45 4.40 6.33
N SER A 169 -10.61 4.53 5.01
CA SER A 169 -11.91 4.39 4.34
C SER A 169 -12.41 2.94 4.42
N SER A 170 -13.68 2.72 4.11
CA SER A 170 -14.27 1.37 4.00
C SER A 170 -13.58 0.49 2.95
N ASN A 171 -12.89 1.10 1.98
CA ASN A 171 -12.15 0.40 0.93
C ASN A 171 -10.70 0.07 1.31
N GLY A 172 -10.27 0.38 2.55
CA GLY A 172 -8.92 0.09 3.02
C GLY A 172 -7.86 1.13 2.60
N ASN A 173 -8.26 2.28 2.05
CA ASN A 173 -7.34 3.38 1.77
C ASN A 173 -7.10 4.22 3.04
N ILE A 174 -5.84 4.62 3.30
CA ILE A 174 -5.49 5.54 4.39
C ILE A 174 -6.02 6.93 4.04
N THR A 175 -6.97 7.45 4.80
CA THR A 175 -7.58 8.78 4.58
C THR A 175 -6.95 9.87 5.43
N ASN A 176 -6.39 9.49 6.58
CA ASN A 176 -5.75 10.43 7.49
C ASN A 176 -4.58 9.76 8.23
N ALA A 177 -3.53 10.53 8.48
CA ALA A 177 -2.44 10.16 9.38
C ALA A 177 -2.15 11.33 10.32
N LYS A 178 -2.27 11.11 11.63
CA LYS A 178 -2.03 12.13 12.67
C LYS A 178 -0.93 11.67 13.61
N SER A 179 0.16 12.42 13.70
CA SER A 179 1.22 12.13 14.67
C SER A 179 1.17 13.08 15.85
N TYR A 180 1.53 12.54 17.01
CA TYR A 180 1.50 13.22 18.31
C TYR A 180 2.78 12.94 19.08
N ASP A 181 3.19 13.86 19.93
CA ASP A 181 4.23 13.58 20.92
C ASP A 181 3.68 12.68 22.04
N ASN A 182 4.57 12.21 22.92
CA ASN A 182 4.20 11.39 24.08
C ASN A 182 3.37 12.12 25.15
N THR A 183 3.00 13.38 24.93
CA THR A 183 2.11 14.17 25.80
C THR A 183 0.80 14.51 25.11
N ASP A 184 0.46 13.79 24.04
CA ASP A 184 -0.76 13.93 23.23
C ASP A 184 -0.89 15.27 22.50
N ASN A 185 0.20 16.02 22.30
CA ASN A 185 0.14 17.22 21.45
C ASN A 185 0.19 16.80 19.99
N LEU A 186 -0.78 17.28 19.19
CA LEU A 186 -0.75 17.09 17.74
C LEU A 186 0.47 17.78 17.16
N LEU A 187 1.23 16.99 16.41
CA LEU A 187 2.48 17.40 15.83
C LEU A 187 2.35 17.65 14.31
N ILE A 188 1.66 16.75 13.62
CA ILE A 188 1.45 16.80 12.17
C ILE A 188 0.19 16.01 11.81
N GLU A 189 -0.50 16.46 10.76
CA GLU A 189 -1.66 15.78 10.19
C GLU A 189 -1.55 15.79 8.67
N TYR A 190 -1.84 14.64 8.08
CA TYR A 190 -2.01 14.45 6.64
C TYR A 190 -3.43 14.01 6.33
N THR A 191 -3.99 14.57 5.26
CA THR A 191 -5.23 14.09 4.63
C THR A 191 -4.89 13.58 3.25
N ILE A 192 -5.39 12.39 2.91
CA ILE A 192 -5.14 11.72 1.65
C ILE A 192 -6.48 11.45 0.98
N ASN A 193 -6.63 11.91 -0.25
CA ASN A 193 -7.84 11.73 -1.05
C ASN A 193 -7.57 10.78 -2.20
N TYR A 194 -8.64 10.14 -2.67
CA TYR A 194 -8.61 9.12 -3.70
C TYR A 194 -9.68 9.38 -4.75
N ASP A 195 -9.49 8.79 -5.92
CA ASP A 195 -10.57 8.54 -6.86
C ASP A 195 -11.36 7.27 -6.47
N ASN A 196 -12.28 6.86 -7.32
CA ASN A 196 -13.03 5.61 -7.20
C ASN A 196 -12.44 4.46 -8.05
N LYS A 197 -11.27 4.63 -8.68
CA LYS A 197 -10.68 3.66 -9.62
C LYS A 197 -9.63 2.82 -8.93
N ILE A 198 -9.47 1.57 -9.34
CA ILE A 198 -8.45 0.69 -8.75
C ILE A 198 -7.06 1.21 -9.10
N ASN A 199 -6.19 1.24 -8.08
CA ASN A 199 -4.76 1.41 -8.27
C ASN A 199 -4.19 0.13 -8.91
N PRO A 200 -3.59 0.21 -10.10
CA PRO A 200 -3.14 -0.99 -10.83
C PRO A 200 -2.00 -1.74 -10.13
N PHE A 201 -1.32 -1.11 -9.17
CA PHE A 201 -0.30 -1.74 -8.34
C PHE A 201 -0.91 -2.49 -7.14
N TYR A 202 -2.18 -2.23 -6.81
CA TYR A 202 -2.82 -2.75 -5.61
C TYR A 202 -2.79 -4.27 -5.52
N GLY A 203 -2.36 -4.76 -4.37
CA GLY A 203 -2.48 -6.16 -3.99
C GLY A 203 -1.24 -7.03 -4.29
N GLN A 204 -0.18 -6.43 -4.80
CA GLN A 204 1.15 -7.03 -4.84
C GLN A 204 1.86 -6.90 -3.48
N LEU A 205 2.91 -7.70 -3.25
CA LEU A 205 3.80 -7.61 -2.09
C LEU A 205 3.13 -7.71 -0.70
N LYS A 206 1.90 -8.25 -0.62
CA LYS A 206 1.11 -8.33 0.63
C LYS A 206 1.85 -8.98 1.81
N SER A 207 2.71 -9.95 1.55
CA SER A 207 3.43 -10.68 2.60
C SER A 207 4.42 -9.80 3.37
N ILE A 208 4.90 -8.71 2.77
CA ILE A 208 5.85 -7.77 3.39
C ILE A 208 5.19 -6.44 3.78
N TYR A 209 3.86 -6.41 3.93
CA TYR A 209 3.11 -5.19 4.26
C TYR A 209 3.68 -4.44 5.48
N ILE A 210 3.97 -5.15 6.59
CA ILE A 210 4.50 -4.51 7.81
C ILE A 210 5.85 -3.85 7.56
N GLU A 211 6.74 -4.51 6.82
CA GLU A 211 8.06 -3.98 6.52
C GLU A 211 7.95 -2.73 5.63
N ARG A 212 7.17 -2.79 4.53
CA ARG A 212 6.92 -1.60 3.70
C ARG A 212 6.16 -0.51 4.46
N PHE A 213 5.32 -0.84 5.44
CA PHE A 213 4.66 0.17 6.26
C PHE A 213 5.67 0.94 7.11
N ILE A 214 6.63 0.25 7.71
CA ILE A 214 7.69 0.89 8.48
C ILE A 214 8.51 1.84 7.60
N GLU A 215 8.95 1.37 6.44
CA GLU A 215 9.77 2.13 5.48
C GLU A 215 9.14 3.46 5.02
N PHE A 216 7.81 3.55 5.01
CA PHE A 216 7.09 4.72 4.51
C PHE A 216 6.55 5.64 5.61
N PHE A 217 6.50 5.17 6.86
CA PHE A 217 5.81 5.87 7.95
C PHE A 217 6.59 5.95 9.27
N LEU A 218 7.77 5.32 9.38
CA LEU A 218 8.60 5.39 10.59
C LEU A 218 9.28 6.75 10.77
N GLU A 219 9.49 7.51 9.71
CA GLU A 219 9.98 8.88 9.85
C GLU A 219 8.81 9.85 10.07
N TYR A 220 8.75 10.39 11.28
CA TYR A 220 7.70 11.30 11.79
C TYR A 220 7.34 12.50 10.87
N VAL A 221 8.22 12.88 9.94
CA VAL A 221 8.07 14.13 9.18
C VAL A 221 7.31 13.99 7.87
N GLN A 222 7.17 12.79 7.30
CA GLN A 222 6.73 12.63 5.90
C GLN A 222 5.89 11.36 5.69
N VAL A 223 4.84 11.51 4.87
CA VAL A 223 4.09 10.38 4.30
C VAL A 223 4.55 10.24 2.86
N PHE A 224 5.33 9.21 2.56
CA PHE A 224 6.00 9.03 1.26
C PHE A 224 5.20 8.19 0.24
N ILE A 225 3.95 7.83 0.54
CA ILE A 225 3.16 6.90 -0.28
C ILE A 225 2.57 7.52 -1.56
N GLY A 226 2.82 8.81 -1.81
CA GLY A 226 2.34 9.54 -2.99
C GLY A 226 3.48 9.81 -3.96
N SER A 227 3.52 9.05 -5.04
CA SER A 227 4.36 9.36 -6.20
C SER A 227 3.59 9.02 -7.46
N SER A 228 3.76 9.88 -8.48
CA SER A 228 3.28 9.60 -9.83
C SER A 228 4.07 8.50 -10.54
N PHE A 229 5.14 7.97 -9.93
CA PHE A 229 6.13 7.05 -10.52
C PHE A 229 6.64 6.06 -9.45
N GLU A 230 7.00 4.83 -9.82
CA GLU A 230 7.41 3.75 -8.89
C GLU A 230 6.26 3.27 -7.98
N GLY A 231 5.11 2.95 -8.58
CA GLY A 231 3.89 2.59 -7.85
C GLY A 231 3.99 1.34 -6.96
N TYR A 232 4.90 0.41 -7.26
CA TYR A 232 5.19 -0.76 -6.41
C TYR A 232 5.97 -0.46 -5.13
N SER A 233 6.33 0.81 -4.89
CA SER A 233 6.89 1.28 -3.62
C SER A 233 5.93 1.04 -2.44
N PHE A 234 4.62 1.27 -2.65
CA PHE A 234 3.59 1.04 -1.63
C PHE A 234 2.26 0.52 -2.22
N PRO A 235 2.18 -0.74 -2.67
CA PRO A 235 1.06 -1.31 -3.43
C PRO A 235 -0.15 -1.76 -2.57
N PHE A 236 -0.40 -1.11 -1.43
CA PHE A 236 -1.40 -1.56 -0.45
C PHE A 236 -2.66 -0.70 -0.43
N LEU A 237 -2.69 0.39 -1.18
CA LEU A 237 -3.83 1.29 -1.30
C LEU A 237 -4.69 0.87 -2.50
N LYS A 238 -5.97 0.62 -2.25
CA LYS A 238 -6.90 0.09 -3.25
C LYS A 238 -7.15 1.07 -4.40
N ASN A 239 -7.28 2.35 -4.11
CA ASN A 239 -7.63 3.38 -5.09
C ASN A 239 -6.44 4.29 -5.41
N ASN A 240 -6.50 5.03 -6.52
CA ASN A 240 -5.46 5.97 -6.87
C ASN A 240 -5.54 7.20 -5.97
N ILE A 241 -4.40 7.63 -5.42
CA ILE A 241 -4.30 8.85 -4.61
C ILE A 241 -4.49 10.05 -5.53
N THR A 242 -5.46 10.91 -5.28
CA THR A 242 -5.66 12.16 -6.04
C THR A 242 -5.03 13.37 -5.36
N SER A 243 -4.82 13.31 -4.04
CA SER A 243 -4.05 14.34 -3.34
C SER A 243 -3.54 13.89 -1.99
N ILE A 244 -2.40 14.44 -1.56
CA ILE A 244 -1.91 14.42 -0.19
C ILE A 244 -1.75 15.86 0.27
N SER A 245 -2.41 16.23 1.36
CA SER A 245 -2.30 17.56 1.96
C SER A 245 -1.79 17.47 3.40
N ARG A 246 -0.77 18.27 3.72
CA ARG A 246 -0.26 18.43 5.08
C ARG A 246 -0.96 19.61 5.75
N ALA A 247 -1.51 19.42 6.95
CA ALA A 247 -2.10 20.52 7.71
C ALA A 247 -1.08 21.63 7.97
N GLY A 248 -1.42 22.87 7.61
CA GLY A 248 -0.49 24.01 7.68
C GLY A 248 0.70 23.95 6.69
N GLY A 249 0.67 23.02 5.74
CA GLY A 249 1.71 22.80 4.73
C GLY A 249 1.17 22.87 3.31
N GLY A 250 1.91 22.25 2.37
CA GLY A 250 1.54 22.17 0.96
C GLY A 250 0.56 21.03 0.66
N ILE A 251 0.06 21.06 -0.57
CA ILE A 251 -0.70 19.98 -1.18
C ILE A 251 0.06 19.47 -2.40
N THR A 252 0.09 18.15 -2.55
CA THR A 252 0.46 17.47 -3.78
C THR A 252 -0.79 16.85 -4.37
N THR A 253 -1.02 17.04 -5.67
CA THR A 253 -2.18 16.52 -6.39
C THR A 253 -1.74 15.64 -7.55
N TYR A 254 -2.53 14.62 -7.83
CA TYR A 254 -2.30 13.65 -8.90
C TYR A 254 -3.54 13.62 -9.79
N ASN A 255 -3.35 13.94 -11.07
CA ASN A 255 -4.42 13.99 -12.05
C ASN A 255 -4.22 12.86 -13.06
N TYR A 256 -5.15 11.91 -13.08
CA TYR A 256 -5.07 10.73 -13.92
C TYR A 256 -5.88 10.89 -15.21
N THR A 257 -5.42 10.23 -16.27
CA THR A 257 -6.26 9.89 -17.41
C THR A 257 -6.41 8.38 -17.49
N TYR A 258 -7.55 7.91 -17.97
CA TYR A 258 -7.91 6.49 -17.97
C TYR A 258 -8.26 6.01 -19.38
N ASP A 259 -8.08 4.71 -19.60
CA ASP A 259 -8.62 4.02 -20.77
C ASP A 259 -10.15 3.81 -20.66
N ILE A 260 -10.74 3.19 -21.69
CA ILE A 260 -12.18 2.92 -21.74
C ILE A 260 -12.65 1.89 -20.70
N GLU A 261 -11.72 1.14 -20.11
CA GLU A 261 -11.96 0.13 -19.08
C GLU A 261 -11.60 0.65 -17.68
N ASN A 262 -11.34 1.96 -17.55
CA ASN A 262 -10.99 2.66 -16.31
C ASN A 262 -9.62 2.35 -15.71
N HIS A 263 -8.66 1.84 -16.49
CA HIS A 263 -7.27 1.71 -16.05
C HIS A 263 -6.54 3.04 -16.24
N PRO A 264 -5.75 3.52 -15.26
CA PRO A 264 -4.98 4.74 -15.43
C PRO A 264 -3.88 4.54 -16.48
N ILE A 265 -3.86 5.38 -17.51
CA ILE A 265 -2.86 5.34 -18.60
C ILE A 265 -1.85 6.48 -18.49
N SER A 266 -2.16 7.50 -17.71
CA SER A 266 -1.20 8.53 -17.35
C SER A 266 -1.55 9.16 -16.01
N VAL A 267 -0.55 9.69 -15.32
CA VAL A 267 -0.71 10.51 -14.12
C VAL A 267 0.17 11.75 -14.19
N PHE A 268 -0.40 12.86 -13.75
CA PHE A 268 0.25 14.16 -13.69
C PHE A 268 0.35 14.62 -12.23
N GLU A 269 1.56 14.87 -11.75
CA GLU A 269 1.80 15.39 -10.40
C GLU A 269 2.03 16.90 -10.38
N ASP A 270 1.32 17.57 -9.47
CA ASP A 270 1.54 18.98 -9.14
C ASP A 270 1.73 19.13 -7.64
N THR A 271 2.86 19.74 -7.25
CA THR A 271 3.13 20.09 -5.85
C THR A 271 3.03 21.60 -5.69
N SER A 272 1.91 22.04 -5.11
CA SER A 272 1.65 23.45 -4.77
C SER A 272 1.86 24.43 -5.95
N GLY A 273 1.44 24.04 -7.15
CA GLY A 273 1.53 24.81 -8.39
C GLY A 273 2.86 24.69 -9.13
N ASN A 274 3.81 23.88 -8.62
CA ASN A 274 5.00 23.52 -9.36
C ASN A 274 4.77 22.18 -10.04
N THR A 275 4.79 22.23 -11.37
CA THR A 275 4.63 21.06 -12.24
C THR A 275 5.88 20.18 -12.19
N SER A 276 5.73 18.92 -11.78
CA SER A 276 6.84 17.95 -11.70
C SER A 276 7.05 17.22 -13.03
N SER A 277 6.06 16.45 -13.47
CA SER A 277 6.17 15.55 -14.64
C SER A 277 4.82 14.89 -14.98
N THR A 278 4.71 14.35 -16.21
CA THR A 278 3.66 13.39 -16.59
C THR A 278 4.29 12.03 -16.74
N ASN A 279 3.73 11.03 -16.06
CA ASN A 279 4.10 9.63 -16.19
C ASN A 279 3.04 8.90 -17.01
N ASN A 280 3.46 8.13 -18.02
CA ASN A 280 2.59 7.25 -18.79
C ASN A 280 2.67 5.82 -18.24
N ILE A 281 1.55 5.12 -18.22
CA ILE A 281 1.42 3.76 -17.70
C ILE A 281 1.01 2.86 -18.86
N GLU A 282 1.80 1.82 -19.09
CA GLU A 282 1.53 0.80 -20.10
C GLU A 282 1.28 -0.56 -19.44
N TYR A 283 0.43 -1.37 -20.06
CA TYR A 283 -0.01 -2.68 -19.59
C TYR A 283 0.39 -3.79 -20.59
N TYR A 284 0.39 -5.05 -20.14
CA TYR A 284 0.52 -6.23 -21.01
C TYR A 284 -0.74 -6.51 -21.85
#